data_AF-A0A4Y7UET5-F1
#
_entry.id   AF-A0A4Y7UET5-F1
#
_cell.length_a   1.000
_cell.length_b   1.000
_cell.length_c   1.000
_cell.angle_alpha   90.00
_cell.angle_beta   90.00
_cell.angle_gamma   90.00
#
_symmetry.space_group_name_H-M   'P 1'
#
loop_
_entity.id
_entity.type
_entity.pdbx_description
1 polymer ?
#
loop_
_entity_poly.entity_id
_entity_poly.type
_entity_poly.pdbx_seq_one_letter_code
_entity_poly.pdbx_strand_id
1 'polypeptide(L)'
;MKKLLLILLTLVTTTTTYVHLNAGNNKTTYFTSSLAMKYKSNFSDLKKVEVTQTNFIGSDSNQTRENAEKFFAYSGTYKTGITELNVDVDFYHFPFNKSEIGFHIFPKSKYTQNIKPVYNAGVGVVFPFLDKKKDKSTINAELYYNFTDIFNSRDSNYTVIERNNVGVRLVFPISFNSN
;
A
#
# COMPACT_ATOMS: atom_id res chain seq x y z
N MET A 1 24.73 2.11 29.96
CA MET A 1 24.40 2.07 28.51
C MET A 1 23.14 2.88 28.26
N LYS A 2 23.19 3.94 27.44
CA LYS A 2 22.01 4.74 27.06
C LYS A 2 21.26 4.01 25.94
N LYS A 3 19.99 3.65 26.15
CA LYS A 3 19.09 3.18 25.09
C LYS A 3 18.74 4.37 24.19
N LEU A 4 19.26 4.38 22.96
CA LEU A 4 18.89 5.37 21.96
C LEU A 4 17.60 4.89 21.26
N LEU A 5 16.47 5.47 21.64
CA LEU A 5 15.20 5.27 20.94
C LEU A 5 15.19 6.20 19.73
N LEU A 6 15.46 5.66 18.53
CA LEU A 6 15.39 6.41 17.28
C LEU A 6 13.96 6.37 16.75
N ILE A 7 13.22 7.46 16.94
CA ILE A 7 11.90 7.66 16.32
C ILE A 7 12.15 8.20 14.91
N LEU A 8 11.83 7.42 13.87
CA LEU A 8 11.98 7.84 12.48
C LEU A 8 10.68 8.50 11.99
N LEU A 9 10.72 9.80 11.73
CA LEU A 9 9.59 10.55 11.17
C LEU A 9 9.58 10.36 9.65
N THR A 10 8.54 9.72 9.10
CA THR A 10 8.34 9.63 7.65
C THR A 10 7.47 10.80 7.22
N LEU A 11 8.00 11.69 6.37
CA LEU A 11 7.20 12.75 5.76
C LEU A 11 6.55 12.20 4.48
N VAL A 12 5.22 12.29 4.40
CA VAL A 12 4.42 11.90 3.23
C VAL A 12 3.65 13.13 2.77
N THR A 13 3.92 13.59 1.55
CA THR A 13 3.10 14.63 0.91
C THR A 13 2.23 13.93 -0.12
N THR A 14 0.90 14.07 0.00
CA THR A 14 -0.07 13.50 -0.94
C THR A 14 -0.92 14.62 -1.51
N THR A 15 -0.96 14.72 -2.84
CA THR A 15 -1.88 15.61 -3.56
C THR A 15 -2.87 14.73 -4.31
N THR A 16 -4.16 14.95 -4.09
CA THR A 16 -5.23 14.25 -4.79
C THR A 16 -6.02 15.26 -5.59
N THR A 17 -6.20 14.98 -6.88
CA THR A 17 -7.01 15.80 -7.78
C THR A 17 -8.22 15.00 -8.23
N TYR A 18 -9.37 15.65 -8.17
CA TYR A 18 -10.66 15.06 -8.51
C TYR A 18 -11.24 15.84 -9.69
N VAL A 19 -11.51 15.15 -10.80
CA VAL A 19 -12.06 15.79 -12.01
C VAL A 19 -13.28 15.02 -12.48
N HIS A 20 -14.38 15.75 -12.66
CA HIS A 20 -15.58 15.22 -13.29
C HIS A 20 -15.46 15.34 -14.81
N LEU A 21 -15.41 14.21 -15.51
CA LEU A 21 -15.35 14.16 -16.97
C LEU A 21 -16.78 13.96 -17.51
N ASN A 22 -17.62 15.00 -17.48
CA ASN A 22 -18.89 15.00 -18.21
C ASN A 22 -19.38 16.42 -18.53
N ALA A 23 -19.70 16.67 -19.81
CA ALA A 23 -20.26 17.93 -20.32
C ALA A 23 -21.81 17.93 -20.35
N GLY A 24 -22.46 16.83 -19.92
CA GLY A 24 -23.92 16.69 -19.86
C GLY A 24 -24.46 16.47 -18.43
N ASN A 25 -25.78 16.59 -18.26
CA ASN A 25 -26.46 16.58 -16.94
C ASN A 25 -26.36 15.26 -16.15
N ASN A 26 -26.00 14.13 -16.76
CA ASN A 26 -25.88 12.85 -16.08
C ASN A 26 -24.41 12.47 -15.87
N LYS A 27 -23.93 12.63 -14.62
CA LYS A 27 -22.55 12.29 -14.23
C LYS A 27 -22.40 10.77 -14.12
N THR A 28 -22.01 10.11 -15.21
CA THR A 28 -21.78 8.67 -15.28
C THR A 28 -20.32 8.28 -15.12
N THR A 29 -19.39 9.23 -15.18
CA THR A 29 -17.95 8.98 -15.18
C THR A 29 -17.25 9.80 -14.11
N TYR A 30 -16.35 9.15 -13.37
CA TYR A 30 -15.54 9.77 -12.33
C TYR A 30 -14.07 9.43 -12.57
N PHE A 31 -13.21 10.44 -12.45
CA PHE A 31 -11.78 10.29 -12.60
C PHE A 31 -11.08 10.91 -11.39
N THR A 32 -10.20 10.14 -10.76
CA THR A 32 -9.35 10.63 -9.68
C THR A 32 -7.91 10.29 -9.96
N SER A 33 -7.01 11.20 -9.65
CA SER A 33 -5.58 10.96 -9.72
C SER A 33 -4.93 11.40 -8.42
N SER A 34 -4.01 10.60 -7.91
CA SER A 34 -3.24 10.90 -6.72
C SER A 34 -1.75 10.81 -7.02
N LEU A 35 -1.01 11.80 -6.50
CA LEU A 35 0.43 11.84 -6.52
C LEU A 35 0.92 11.90 -5.07
N ALA A 36 1.69 10.90 -4.65
CA ALA A 36 2.24 10.85 -3.30
C ALA A 36 3.76 10.69 -3.34
N MET A 37 4.47 11.64 -2.72
CA MET A 37 5.91 11.57 -2.56
C MET A 37 6.26 11.24 -1.10
N LYS A 38 7.16 10.28 -0.91
CA LYS A 38 7.58 9.79 0.41
C LYS A 38 9.09 9.82 0.51
N TYR A 39 9.58 10.21 1.69
CA TYR A 39 10.98 10.09 2.06
C TYR A 39 11.12 9.00 3.11
N LYS A 40 11.77 7.90 2.75
CA LYS A 40 11.90 6.72 3.62
C LYS A 40 13.35 6.28 3.78
N SER A 41 13.57 5.34 4.70
CA SER A 41 14.80 4.55 4.76
C SER A 41 14.52 3.12 4.29
N ASN A 42 15.59 2.35 4.00
CA ASN A 42 15.48 0.92 3.69
C ASN A 42 15.49 0.03 4.93
N PHE A 43 15.14 0.55 6.11
CA PHE A 43 15.19 -0.23 7.36
C PHE A 43 14.35 -1.51 7.27
N SER A 44 13.17 -1.43 6.67
CA SER A 44 12.27 -2.57 6.46
C SER A 44 12.86 -3.67 5.57
N ASP A 45 13.83 -3.31 4.74
CA ASP A 45 14.44 -4.19 3.76
C ASP A 45 15.75 -4.81 4.30
N LEU A 46 16.22 -4.38 5.47
CA LEU A 46 17.41 -4.96 6.11
C LEU A 46 17.12 -6.36 6.62
N LYS A 47 18.08 -7.27 6.41
CA LYS A 47 17.97 -8.65 6.87
C LYS A 47 18.04 -8.69 8.40
N LYS A 48 16.96 -9.08 9.04
CA LYS A 48 16.90 -9.36 10.48
C LYS A 48 17.69 -10.63 10.79
N VAL A 49 18.61 -10.56 11.73
CA VAL A 49 19.48 -11.67 12.16
C VAL A 49 19.35 -11.84 13.66
N GLU A 50 19.21 -13.08 14.11
CA GLU A 50 19.28 -13.40 15.54
C GLU A 50 20.75 -13.53 15.94
N VAL A 51 21.16 -12.75 16.93
CA VAL A 51 22.48 -12.83 17.55
C VAL A 51 22.31 -13.49 18.91
N THR A 52 23.06 -14.56 19.14
CA THR A 52 23.12 -15.23 20.44
C THR A 52 24.45 -14.86 21.09
N GLN A 53 24.40 -14.22 22.26
CA GLN A 53 25.54 -13.95 23.10
C GLN A 53 25.57 -14.96 24.23
N THR A 54 26.58 -15.82 24.25
CA THR A 54 26.80 -16.80 25.32
C THR A 54 27.86 -16.25 26.27
N ASN A 55 27.48 -16.00 27.53
CA ASN A 55 28.38 -15.63 28.60
C ASN A 55 28.57 -16.84 29.52
N PHE A 56 29.82 -17.25 29.73
CA PHE A 56 30.16 -18.26 30.71
C PHE A 56 30.42 -17.61 32.07
N ILE A 57 29.72 -18.06 33.10
CA ILE A 57 29.85 -17.56 34.47
C ILE A 57 30.43 -18.68 35.33
N GLY A 58 31.66 -18.48 35.84
CA GLY A 58 32.40 -19.42 36.69
C GLY A 58 33.90 -19.43 36.38
N SER A 59 34.75 -19.59 37.40
CA SER A 59 36.22 -19.54 37.28
C SER A 59 36.92 -20.89 37.49
N ASP A 60 36.18 -21.96 37.81
CA ASP A 60 36.71 -23.29 38.08
C ASP A 60 36.08 -24.36 37.16
N SER A 61 36.87 -25.40 36.87
CA SER A 61 36.58 -26.47 35.89
C SER A 61 35.30 -27.29 36.14
N ASN A 62 34.69 -27.17 37.33
CA ASN A 62 33.53 -27.97 37.75
C ASN A 62 32.22 -27.17 37.91
N GLN A 63 32.20 -25.85 37.71
CA GLN A 63 30.98 -25.03 37.87
C GLN A 63 30.87 -23.91 36.83
N THR A 64 31.00 -24.23 35.54
CA THR A 64 30.73 -23.25 34.48
C THR A 64 29.24 -23.26 34.15
N ARG A 65 28.55 -22.15 34.35
CA ARG A 65 27.16 -21.94 33.89
C ARG A 65 27.17 -21.14 32.59
N GLU A 66 26.42 -21.61 31.60
CA GLU A 66 26.20 -20.89 30.36
C GLU A 66 24.93 -20.04 30.46
N ASN A 67 25.06 -18.74 30.20
CA ASN A 67 23.93 -17.84 30.04
C ASN A 67 23.89 -17.36 28.58
N ALA A 68 22.84 -17.71 27.85
CA ALA A 68 22.66 -17.33 26.46
C ALA A 68 21.58 -16.23 26.35
N GLU A 69 21.98 -15.05 25.91
CA GLU A 69 21.07 -13.94 25.59
C GLU A 69 20.88 -13.85 24.08
N LYS A 70 19.61 -13.80 23.65
CA LYS A 70 19.25 -13.66 22.24
C LYS A 70 18.69 -12.29 21.97
N PHE A 71 19.20 -11.62 20.94
CA PHE A 71 18.65 -10.36 20.46
C PHE A 71 18.66 -10.30 18.93
N PHE A 72 17.77 -9.47 18.37
CA PHE A 72 17.71 -9.27 16.93
C PHE A 72 18.54 -8.07 16.52
N ALA A 73 19.43 -8.28 15.56
CA ALA A 73 20.16 -7.23 14.86
C ALA A 73 19.66 -7.14 13.41
N TYR A 74 19.87 -5.98 12.77
CA TYR A 74 19.60 -5.80 11.34
C TYR A 74 20.93 -5.70 10.60
N SER A 75 21.08 -6.50 9.54
CA SER A 75 22.30 -6.59 8.74
C SER A 75 22.08 -6.06 7.32
N GLY A 76 23.11 -5.41 6.78
CA GLY A 76 23.09 -4.77 5.47
C GLY A 76 23.42 -3.27 5.52
N THR A 77 23.54 -2.65 4.35
CA THR A 77 23.80 -1.21 4.24
C THR A 77 22.52 -0.43 4.49
N TYR A 78 22.48 0.32 5.60
CA TYR A 78 21.40 1.25 5.87
C TYR A 78 21.51 2.47 4.95
N LYS A 79 20.38 2.84 4.33
CA LYS A 79 20.23 3.98 3.43
C LYS A 79 19.05 4.81 3.90
N THR A 80 19.26 6.12 4.00
CA THR A 80 18.24 7.12 4.32
C THR A 80 17.99 8.01 3.11
N GLY A 81 16.92 8.81 3.17
CA GLY A 81 16.60 9.77 2.11
C GLY A 81 16.17 9.11 0.80
N ILE A 82 15.66 7.88 0.85
CA ILE A 82 15.13 7.20 -0.33
C ILE A 82 13.83 7.87 -0.70
N THR A 83 13.82 8.54 -1.85
CA THR A 83 12.63 9.14 -2.43
C THR A 83 11.79 8.07 -3.13
N GLU A 84 10.51 8.04 -2.82
CA GLU A 84 9.49 7.23 -3.49
C GLU A 84 8.39 8.14 -4.03
N LEU A 85 8.03 7.98 -5.30
CA LEU A 85 6.90 8.62 -5.95
C LEU A 85 5.86 7.56 -6.29
N ASN A 86 4.64 7.76 -5.83
CA ASN A 86 3.49 6.93 -6.17
C ASN A 86 2.52 7.77 -7.01
N VAL A 87 2.10 7.22 -8.15
CA VAL A 87 1.07 7.81 -9.02
C VAL A 87 -0.05 6.80 -9.15
N ASP A 88 -1.21 7.16 -8.64
CA ASP A 88 -2.43 6.34 -8.66
C ASP A 88 -3.48 7.07 -9.51
N VAL A 89 -4.18 6.33 -10.35
CA VAL A 89 -5.35 6.82 -11.08
C VAL A 89 -6.49 5.86 -10.83
N ASP A 90 -7.69 6.39 -10.63
CA ASP A 90 -8.92 5.61 -10.54
C ASP A 90 -9.92 6.19 -11.53
N PHE A 91 -10.48 5.33 -12.36
CA PHE A 91 -11.48 5.67 -13.36
C PHE A 91 -12.72 4.82 -13.14
N TYR A 92 -13.83 5.45 -12.80
CA TYR A 92 -15.12 4.80 -12.61
C TYR A 92 -16.08 5.20 -13.73
N HIS A 93 -16.82 4.23 -14.26
CA HIS A 93 -17.87 4.45 -15.25
C HIS A 93 -19.13 3.67 -14.91
N PHE A 94 -20.26 4.37 -14.86
CA PHE A 94 -21.59 3.87 -14.53
C PHE A 94 -22.49 4.04 -15.76
N PRO A 95 -22.57 3.04 -16.64
CA PRO A 95 -23.17 3.20 -17.97
C PRO A 95 -24.69 3.40 -17.98
N PHE A 96 -25.39 3.11 -16.87
CA PHE A 96 -26.85 3.19 -16.79
C PHE A 96 -27.32 4.36 -15.91
N ASN A 97 -28.46 4.96 -16.25
CA ASN A 97 -29.11 5.93 -15.38
C ASN A 97 -29.59 5.22 -14.10
N LYS A 98 -29.25 5.75 -12.92
CA LYS A 98 -29.43 5.08 -11.62
C LYS A 98 -28.68 3.74 -11.52
N SER A 99 -27.53 3.64 -12.19
CA SER A 99 -26.70 2.45 -12.30
C SER A 99 -26.46 1.76 -10.95
N GLU A 100 -27.00 0.56 -10.82
CA GLU A 100 -26.71 -0.40 -9.73
C GLU A 100 -25.37 -1.11 -9.93
N ILE A 101 -24.73 -0.87 -11.09
CA ILE A 101 -23.45 -1.46 -11.48
C ILE A 101 -22.59 -0.36 -12.13
N GLY A 102 -21.31 -0.35 -11.77
CA GLY A 102 -20.26 0.43 -12.39
C GLY A 102 -19.00 -0.39 -12.64
N PHE A 103 -18.13 0.15 -13.48
CA PHE A 103 -16.82 -0.40 -13.78
C PHE A 103 -15.75 0.50 -13.20
N HIS A 104 -14.64 -0.10 -12.77
CA HIS A 104 -13.51 0.58 -12.20
C HIS A 104 -12.22 0.12 -12.88
N ILE A 105 -11.37 1.05 -13.27
CA ILE A 105 -10.02 0.77 -13.77
C ILE A 105 -9.04 1.61 -12.95
N PHE A 106 -8.03 0.98 -12.37
CA PHE A 106 -7.11 1.63 -11.43
C PHE A 106 -5.64 1.28 -11.68
N PRO A 107 -4.97 1.94 -12.64
CA PRO A 107 -3.54 1.80 -12.79
C PRO A 107 -2.80 2.52 -11.67
N LYS A 108 -1.70 1.91 -11.21
CA LYS A 108 -0.82 2.44 -10.17
C LYS A 108 0.62 2.26 -10.57
N SER A 109 1.44 3.26 -10.31
CA SER A 109 2.87 3.22 -10.57
C SER A 109 3.65 3.70 -9.36
N LYS A 110 4.78 3.04 -9.10
CA LYS A 110 5.67 3.36 -8.00
C LYS A 110 7.10 3.45 -8.50
N TYR A 111 7.70 4.61 -8.29
CA TYR A 111 9.09 4.89 -8.60
C TYR A 111 9.83 5.02 -7.28
N THR A 112 10.86 4.20 -7.07
CA THR A 112 11.70 4.29 -5.88
C THR A 112 13.14 4.47 -6.34
N GLN A 113 13.86 5.38 -5.69
CA GLN A 113 15.26 5.66 -6.04
C GLN A 113 16.10 4.37 -6.08
N ASN A 114 16.88 4.18 -7.15
CA ASN A 114 17.75 3.02 -7.39
C ASN A 114 17.02 1.65 -7.46
N ILE A 115 15.72 1.64 -7.71
CA ILE A 115 14.91 0.42 -7.90
C ILE A 115 14.11 0.57 -9.19
N LYS A 116 13.95 -0.53 -9.96
CA LYS A 116 13.11 -0.55 -11.16
C LYS A 116 11.66 -0.13 -10.79
N PRO A 117 11.01 0.76 -11.58
CA PRO A 117 9.65 1.19 -11.29
C PRO A 117 8.66 0.02 -11.31
N VAL A 118 7.73 -0.03 -10.36
CA VAL A 118 6.72 -1.09 -10.28
C VAL A 118 5.39 -0.55 -10.78
N TYR A 119 4.78 -1.28 -11.71
CA TYR A 119 3.47 -0.94 -12.28
C TYR A 119 2.45 -2.02 -11.95
N ASN A 120 1.31 -1.58 -11.45
CA ASN A 120 0.14 -2.40 -11.20
C ASN A 120 -1.03 -1.84 -12.00
N ALA A 121 -1.98 -2.68 -12.36
CA ALA A 121 -3.24 -2.23 -12.93
C ALA A 121 -4.32 -3.20 -12.52
N GLY A 122 -5.48 -2.67 -12.15
CA GLY A 122 -6.62 -3.50 -11.83
C GLY A 122 -7.88 -3.01 -12.51
N VAL A 123 -8.84 -3.93 -12.53
CA VAL A 123 -10.20 -3.72 -12.97
C VAL A 123 -11.15 -4.18 -11.88
N GLY A 124 -12.30 -3.54 -11.77
CA GLY A 124 -13.31 -3.87 -10.77
C GLY A 124 -14.72 -3.65 -11.29
N VAL A 125 -15.65 -4.38 -10.69
CA VAL A 125 -17.10 -4.17 -10.85
C VAL A 125 -17.64 -3.67 -9.52
N VAL A 126 -18.27 -2.50 -9.57
CA VAL A 126 -18.75 -1.75 -8.41
C VAL A 126 -20.28 -1.86 -8.33
N PHE A 127 -20.78 -2.19 -7.15
CA PHE A 127 -22.20 -2.30 -6.82
C PHE A 127 -22.53 -1.23 -5.77
N PRO A 128 -23.01 -0.05 -6.18
CA PRO A 128 -23.49 0.99 -5.26
C PRO A 128 -24.83 0.60 -4.63
N PHE A 129 -24.88 0.51 -3.30
CA PHE A 129 -26.11 0.35 -2.54
C PHE A 129 -26.72 1.73 -2.25
N LEU A 130 -27.66 2.14 -3.10
CA LEU A 130 -28.35 3.43 -3.00
C LEU A 130 -29.40 3.41 -1.87
N ASP A 131 -29.41 4.47 -1.04
CA ASP A 131 -30.54 4.73 -0.15
C ASP A 131 -31.71 5.29 -0.98
N LYS A 132 -32.82 4.53 -1.04
CA LYS A 132 -34.05 4.90 -1.73
C LYS A 132 -34.63 6.26 -1.30
N LYS A 133 -34.24 6.79 -0.13
CA LYS A 133 -34.72 8.07 0.40
C LYS A 133 -33.81 9.26 0.09
N LYS A 134 -32.54 9.05 -0.29
CA LYS A 134 -31.53 10.13 -0.38
C LYS A 134 -30.76 10.19 -1.69
N ASP A 135 -31.02 9.29 -2.65
CA ASP A 135 -30.32 9.19 -3.95
C ASP A 135 -28.77 9.21 -3.82
N LYS A 136 -28.26 8.82 -2.65
CA LYS A 136 -26.83 8.73 -2.33
C LYS A 136 -26.50 7.29 -2.00
N SER A 137 -25.36 6.81 -2.50
CA SER A 137 -24.83 5.50 -2.14
C SER A 137 -24.43 5.50 -0.66
N THR A 138 -24.95 4.53 0.09
CA THR A 138 -24.64 4.36 1.52
C THR A 138 -23.48 3.38 1.72
N ILE A 139 -23.29 2.45 0.77
CA ILE A 139 -22.22 1.45 0.77
C ILE A 139 -21.89 1.17 -0.70
N ASN A 140 -20.62 1.05 -1.05
CA ASN A 140 -20.22 0.50 -2.36
C ASN A 140 -19.46 -0.80 -2.12
N ALA A 141 -19.90 -1.89 -2.74
CA ALA A 141 -19.11 -3.11 -2.83
C ALA A 141 -18.41 -3.18 -4.17
N GLU A 142 -17.17 -3.63 -4.20
CA GLU A 142 -16.40 -3.78 -5.43
C GLU A 142 -15.74 -5.16 -5.43
N LEU A 143 -16.01 -5.95 -6.47
CA LEU A 143 -15.22 -7.13 -6.79
C LEU A 143 -14.12 -6.70 -7.75
N TYR A 144 -12.86 -6.94 -7.42
CA TYR A 144 -11.73 -6.48 -8.23
C TYR A 144 -10.74 -7.59 -8.53
N TYR A 145 -10.04 -7.41 -9.64
CA TYR A 145 -8.87 -8.18 -10.04
C TYR A 145 -7.73 -7.22 -10.36
N ASN A 146 -6.57 -7.42 -9.75
CA ASN A 146 -5.42 -6.54 -9.86
C ASN A 146 -4.18 -7.32 -10.31
N PHE A 147 -3.61 -6.92 -11.45
CA PHE A 147 -2.32 -7.38 -11.92
C PHE A 147 -1.21 -6.63 -11.18
N THR A 148 -0.31 -7.38 -10.55
CA THR A 148 0.82 -6.85 -9.78
C THR A 148 2.12 -7.01 -10.55
N ASP A 149 2.95 -5.97 -10.53
CA ASP A 149 4.26 -5.96 -11.18
C ASP A 149 4.21 -6.45 -12.64
N ILE A 150 3.46 -5.71 -13.47
CA ILE A 150 3.16 -6.05 -14.87
C ILE A 150 4.43 -6.27 -15.67
N PHE A 151 5.48 -5.49 -15.42
CA PHE A 151 6.77 -5.56 -16.12
C PHE A 151 7.81 -6.43 -15.41
N ASN A 152 7.42 -7.20 -14.38
CA ASN A 152 8.32 -8.07 -13.61
C ASN A 152 9.57 -7.36 -13.09
N SER A 153 9.41 -6.15 -12.57
CA SER A 153 10.51 -5.32 -12.07
C SER A 153 11.19 -5.89 -10.82
N ARG A 154 10.60 -6.90 -10.19
CA ARG A 154 11.18 -7.65 -9.07
C ARG A 154 11.78 -9.00 -9.46
N ASP A 155 11.90 -9.28 -10.76
CA ASP A 155 12.56 -10.48 -11.29
C ASP A 155 11.98 -11.79 -10.69
N SER A 156 10.64 -11.87 -10.65
CA SER A 156 9.87 -13.03 -10.18
C SER A 156 9.78 -14.13 -11.25
N ASN A 157 9.72 -15.39 -10.80
CA ASN A 157 9.54 -16.57 -11.66
C ASN A 157 8.09 -16.80 -12.12
N TYR A 158 7.12 -16.09 -11.53
CA TYR A 158 5.72 -16.21 -11.91
C TYR A 158 5.43 -15.48 -13.23
N THR A 159 4.34 -15.81 -13.90
CA THR A 159 3.81 -15.05 -15.04
C THR A 159 3.03 -13.81 -14.57
N VAL A 160 2.70 -12.88 -15.48
CA VAL A 160 1.90 -11.68 -15.13
C VAL A 160 0.52 -12.07 -14.58
N ILE A 161 -0.08 -13.14 -15.10
CA ILE A 161 -1.40 -13.61 -14.67
C ILE A 161 -1.31 -14.21 -13.27
N GLU A 162 -0.26 -14.96 -12.96
CA GLU A 162 -0.05 -15.52 -11.61
C GLU A 162 0.31 -14.44 -10.57
N ARG A 163 0.94 -13.35 -11.00
CA ARG A 163 1.18 -12.16 -10.17
C ARG A 163 -0.08 -11.30 -10.05
N ASN A 164 -1.11 -11.82 -9.41
CA ASN A 164 -2.37 -11.10 -9.24
C ASN A 164 -2.84 -11.03 -7.78
N ASN A 165 -3.85 -10.18 -7.57
CA ASN A 165 -4.66 -10.15 -6.36
C ASN A 165 -6.13 -9.99 -6.78
N VAL A 166 -6.97 -10.92 -6.36
CA VAL A 166 -8.43 -10.83 -6.48
C VAL A 166 -9.02 -10.60 -5.10
N GLY A 167 -10.02 -9.74 -5.00
CA GLY A 167 -10.64 -9.46 -3.71
C GLY A 167 -11.92 -8.67 -3.80
N VAL A 168 -12.51 -8.45 -2.62
CA VAL A 168 -13.70 -7.62 -2.44
C VAL A 168 -13.31 -6.41 -1.60
N ARG A 169 -13.76 -5.21 -2.01
CA ARG A 169 -13.60 -3.96 -1.28
C ARG A 169 -14.98 -3.44 -0.90
N LEU A 170 -15.12 -2.98 0.34
CA LEU A 170 -16.31 -2.29 0.82
C LEU A 170 -15.93 -0.86 1.16
N VAL A 171 -16.67 0.11 0.60
CA VAL A 171 -16.45 1.54 0.83
C VAL A 171 -17.68 2.14 1.49
N PHE A 172 -17.47 2.68 2.69
CA PHE A 172 -18.49 3.35 3.47
C PHE A 172 -18.23 4.86 3.45
N PRO A 173 -19.05 5.67 2.76
CA PRO A 173 -18.93 7.11 2.83
C PRO A 173 -19.32 7.61 4.23
N ILE A 174 -18.35 8.11 4.99
CA ILE A 174 -18.59 8.75 6.29
C ILE A 174 -18.79 10.25 6.05
N SER A 175 -19.95 10.78 6.44
CA SER A 175 -20.21 12.22 6.47
C SER A 175 -20.22 12.69 7.92
N PHE A 176 -19.37 13.65 8.26
CA PHE A 176 -19.43 14.31 9.56
C PHE A 176 -20.39 15.50 9.45
N ASN A 177 -21.41 15.55 10.30
CA ASN A 177 -22.19 16.77 10.46
C ASN A 177 -21.32 17.79 11.18
N SER A 178 -20.92 18.86 10.49
CA SER A 178 -20.39 20.05 11.14
C SER A 178 -21.57 20.82 11.73
N ASN A 179 -21.70 20.82 13.06
CA ASN A 179 -22.52 21.79 13.79
C ASN A 179 -21.82 23.15 13.79
#